data_AF-A0A971Z623-F1
#
_entry.id   AF-A0A971Z623-F1
#
_cell.length_a   1.000
_cell.length_b   1.000
_cell.length_c   1.000
_cell.angle_alpha   90.00
_cell.angle_beta   90.00
_cell.angle_gamma   90.00
#
_symmetry.space_group_name_H-M   'P 1'
#
loop_
_entity.id
_entity.type
_entity.pdbx_description
1 polymer ?
#
loop_
_entity_poly.entity_id
_entity_poly.type
_entity_poly.pdbx_seq_one_letter_code
_entity_poly.pdbx_strand_id
1 'polypeptide(L)' 'VVTSLHPGVTREQVIDATGWEIRFADQLETTPVPTEQELTILRELKARTEAHHAGN' A
#
# COMPACT_ATOMS: atom_id res chain seq x y z
N VAL A 1 -5.77 -6.24 -13.81
CA VAL A 1 -6.19 -4.85 -14.13
C VAL A 1 -5.94 -4.02 -12.88
N VAL A 2 -5.28 -2.87 -12.98
CA VAL A 2 -5.06 -1.95 -11.85
C VAL A 2 -6.28 -1.06 -11.68
N THR A 3 -6.80 -0.97 -10.46
CA THR A 3 -8.05 -0.26 -10.14
C THR A 3 -7.84 0.99 -9.27
N SER A 4 -6.73 1.05 -8.54
CA SER A 4 -6.33 2.26 -7.81
C SER A 4 -4.82 2.43 -7.77
N LEU A 5 -4.38 3.67 -7.58
CA LEU A 5 -2.99 4.03 -7.33
C LEU A 5 -2.86 4.64 -5.93
N HIS A 6 -1.75 4.35 -5.25
CA HIS A 6 -1.44 5.06 -4.01
C HIS A 6 -1.13 6.55 -4.30
N PRO A 7 -1.42 7.46 -3.35
CA PRO A 7 -1.09 8.87 -3.50
C PRO A 7 0.38 9.07 -3.88
N GLY A 8 0.63 9.84 -4.93
CA GLY A 8 1.99 10.13 -5.43
C GLY A 8 2.59 9.09 -6.40
N VAL A 9 1.87 8.00 -6.69
CA VAL A 9 2.30 7.00 -7.68
C VAL A 9 1.66 7.27 -9.04
N THR A 10 2.44 7.22 -10.12
CA THR A 10 1.95 7.39 -11.50
C THR A 10 1.79 6.05 -12.22
N ARG A 11 1.07 6.06 -13.35
CA ARG A 11 0.91 4.86 -14.20
C ARG A 11 2.24 4.40 -14.78
N GLU A 12 3.09 5.35 -15.18
CA GLU A 12 4.40 5.10 -15.76
C GLU A 12 5.29 4.36 -14.77
N GLN A 13 5.34 4.81 -13.51
CA GLN A 13 6.09 4.12 -12.45
C GLN A 13 5.63 2.67 -12.25
N VAL A 14 4.33 2.41 -12.36
CA VAL A 14 3.75 1.07 -12.24
C VAL A 14 4.11 0.20 -13.43
N ILE A 15 4.10 0.76 -14.65
CA ILE A 15 4.51 0.07 -15.88
C ILE A 15 6.01 -0.26 -15.82
N ASP A 16 6.85 0.71 -15.48
CA ASP A 16 8.31 0.53 -15.42
C ASP A 16 8.73 -0.51 -14.37
N ALA A 17 7.99 -0.59 -13.26
CA ALA A 17 8.24 -1.56 -12.19
C ALA A 17 7.70 -2.97 -12.50
N THR A 18 6.94 -3.15 -13.59
CA THR A 18 6.26 -4.42 -13.89
C THR A 18 6.69 -5.01 -15.22
N GLY A 19 7.25 -6.21 -15.18
CA GLY A 19 7.82 -6.89 -16.37
C GLY A 19 6.82 -7.42 -17.39
N TRP A 20 5.55 -7.02 -17.33
CA TRP A 20 4.49 -7.43 -18.25
C TRP A 20 3.49 -6.30 -18.50
N GLU A 21 2.73 -6.40 -19.59
CA GLU A 21 1.73 -5.39 -19.94
C GLU A 21 0.63 -5.26 -18.88
N ILE A 22 0.40 -4.03 -18.42
CA ILE A 22 -0.63 -3.72 -17.43
C ILE A 22 -1.85 -3.11 -18.11
N ARG A 23 -3.01 -3.69 -17.79
CA ARG A 23 -4.32 -3.08 -18.06
C ARG A 23 -4.76 -2.24 -16.86
N PHE A 24 -5.23 -1.03 -17.10
CA PHE A 24 -5.81 -0.15 -16.08
C PHE A 24 -7.34 -0.10 -16.26
N ALA A 25 -8.06 0.10 -15.16
CA ALA A 25 -9.50 0.36 -15.22
C ALA A 25 -9.78 1.73 -15.86
N ASP A 26 -10.92 1.86 -16.55
CA ASP A 26 -11.33 3.12 -17.18
C ASP A 26 -11.47 4.24 -16.14
N GLN A 27 -12.09 3.91 -15.00
CA GLN A 27 -12.12 4.76 -13.81
C GLN A 27 -11.06 4.27 -12.82
N LEU A 28 -9.95 5.00 -12.78
CA LEU A 28 -8.83 4.71 -11.88
C LEU A 28 -8.94 5.58 -10.62
N GLU A 29 -8.97 4.97 -9.45
CA GLU A 29 -9.10 5.68 -8.18
C GLU A 29 -7.75 5.95 -7.51
N THR A 30 -7.75 6.82 -6.51
CA THR A 30 -6.62 6.95 -5.58
C THR A 30 -6.94 6.20 -4.31
N THR A 31 -6.03 5.33 -3.85
CA THR A 31 -6.21 4.64 -2.57
C THR A 31 -6.27 5.68 -1.45
N PRO A 32 -7.31 5.67 -0.59
CA PRO A 32 -7.43 6.64 0.49
C PRO A 32 -6.26 6.49 1.48
N VAL A 33 -5.86 7.61 2.08
CA VAL A 33 -4.92 7.58 3.20
C VAL A 33 -5.59 6.89 4.40
N PRO A 34 -4.83 6.11 5.19
CA PRO A 34 -5.36 5.53 6.42
C PRO A 34 -5.84 6.60 7.39
N THR A 35 -6.83 6.26 8.21
CA THR A 35 -7.27 7.07 9.34
C THR A 35 -6.26 7.03 10.49
N GLU A 36 -6.31 8.04 11.38
CA GLU A 36 -5.48 8.06 12.59
C GLU A 36 -5.72 6.85 13.50
N GLN A 37 -6.96 6.36 13.58
CA GLN A 37 -7.30 5.18 14.35
C GLN A 37 -6.63 3.92 13.77
N GLU A 38 -6.69 3.74 12.45
CA GLU A 38 -6.04 2.60 11.77
C GLU A 38 -4.52 2.65 11.96
N LEU A 39 -3.90 3.84 11.83
CA LEU A 39 -2.47 4.00 12.05
C LEU A 39 -2.06 3.69 13.49
N THR A 40 -2.86 4.10 14.47
CA THR A 40 -2.62 3.81 15.89
C THR A 40 -2.63 2.31 16.14
N ILE A 41 -3.69 1.62 15.70
CA ILE A 41 -3.82 0.16 15.84
C ILE A 41 -2.65 -0.57 15.14
N LEU A 42 -2.31 -0.17 13.92
CA LEU A 42 -1.25 -0.82 13.15
C LEU A 42 0.11 -0.71 13.85
N ARG A 43 0.43 0.46 14.42
CA ARG A 43 1.69 0.69 15.16
C ARG A 43 1.76 -0.15 16.43
N GLU A 44 0.66 -0.27 17.18
CA GLU A 44 0.58 -1.13 18.37
C GLU A 44 0.77 -2.61 18.02
N LEU A 45 0.12 -3.08 16.95
CA LEU A 45 0.27 -4.47 16.47
C LEU A 45 1.71 -4.76 16.06
N LYS A 46 2.36 -3.83 15.35
CA LYS A 46 3.76 -3.92 14.95
C LYS A 46 4.69 -4.00 16.17
N ALA A 47 4.51 -3.11 17.15
CA ALA A 47 5.31 -3.10 18.38
C ALA A 47 5.21 -4.42 19.17
N ARG A 48 4.00 -4.99 19.28
CA ARG A 48 3.80 -6.31 19.92
C ARG A 48 4.51 -7.44 19.18
N THR A 49 4.48 -7.41 17.85
CA THR A 49 5.14 -8.42 17.00
C THR A 49 6.66 -8.33 17.14
N GLU A 50 7.20 -7.10 17.14
CA GLU A 50 8.63 -6.84 17.33
C GLU A 50 9.11 -7.29 18.70
N ALA A 51 8.36 -7.00 19.77
CA ALA A 51 8.68 -7.46 21.12
C ALA A 51 8.73 -9.00 21.22
N HIS A 52 7.82 -9.71 20.53
CA HIS A 52 7.85 -11.17 20.47
C HIS A 52 9.07 -11.70 19.71
N HIS A 53 9.45 -11.06 18.60
CA HIS A 53 10.63 -11.49 17.82
C HIS A 53 11.97 -11.14 18.48
N ALA A 54 12.02 -10.10 19.32
CA ALA A 54 13.24 -9.68 20.02
C ALA A 54 13.60 -10.55 21.25
N GLY A 55 12.67 -11.40 21.71
CA GLY A 55 12.84 -12.26 22.88
C GLY A 55 13.32 -13.68 22.59
N ASN A 56 13.90 -13.94 21.41
CA ASN A 56 14.41 -15.26 21.01
C ASN A 56 15.91 -15.20 20.70
#